data_AF-A0A3M1E6E8-F1
#
_entry.id   AF-A0A3M1E6E8-F1
#
_cell.length_a   1.000
_cell.length_b   1.000
_cell.length_c   1.000
_cell.angle_alpha   90.00
_cell.angle_beta   90.00
_cell.angle_gamma   90.00
#
_symmetry.space_group_name_H-M   'P 1'
#
loop_
_entity.id
_entity.type
_entity.pdbx_description
1 polymer ?
#
loop_
_entity_poly.entity_id
_entity_poly.type
_entity_poly.pdbx_seq_one_letter_code
_entity_poly.pdbx_strand_id
1 'polypeptide(L)'
;MSDARDVRARILEALSLAEHPLSGSELGRRLMLSRTAIWKHVRALRREGFGIEAVPGRGYRLSDDVLTEAAIRAHLGVPRRIGRSIRVLAETGSTNTDVLAAATAGEDEGLALFARRQTAGRGRLGRRWHTLPKALAFSVLLRPPMHPAEASRLALLAAVAVHEALAAWAPGLGIKWPNDLLAGGRKLAGILTEMRAEPERVQAVAIGIGINLAPPPDGWPDDLRWPATDLETACGRPLPQAQVA
;
A
#
# COMPACT_ATOMS: atom_id res chain seq x y z
N MET A 1 -24.68 -17.18 10.79
CA MET A 1 -24.36 -17.32 9.35
C MET A 1 -23.35 -16.23 9.02
N SER A 2 -22.14 -16.59 8.60
CA SER A 2 -21.11 -15.62 8.21
C SER A 2 -21.59 -14.85 6.97
N ASP A 3 -21.46 -13.52 6.96
CA ASP A 3 -21.78 -12.67 5.81
C ASP A 3 -20.94 -13.15 4.60
N ALA A 4 -21.53 -13.18 3.41
CA ALA A 4 -20.81 -13.56 2.20
C ALA A 4 -19.57 -12.66 1.96
N ARG A 5 -19.59 -11.40 2.43
CA ARG A 5 -18.42 -10.51 2.42
C ARG A 5 -17.32 -10.97 3.36
N ASP A 6 -17.69 -11.43 4.56
CA ASP A 6 -16.77 -11.95 5.57
C ASP A 6 -16.07 -13.24 5.09
N VAL A 7 -16.81 -14.16 4.46
CA VAL A 7 -16.21 -15.37 3.85
C VAL A 7 -15.17 -15.05 2.78
N ARG A 8 -15.45 -14.08 1.91
CA ARG A 8 -14.55 -13.70 0.81
C ARG A 8 -13.26 -13.07 1.34
N ALA A 9 -13.34 -12.23 2.37
CA ALA A 9 -12.17 -11.65 3.03
C ALA A 9 -11.25 -12.73 3.61
N ARG A 10 -11.83 -13.72 4.30
CA ARG A 10 -11.07 -14.84 4.89
C ARG A 10 -10.41 -15.76 3.86
N ILE A 11 -11.03 -15.95 2.68
CA ILE A 11 -10.39 -16.67 1.57
C ILE A 11 -9.14 -15.92 1.08
N LEU A 12 -9.25 -14.59 0.91
CA LEU A 12 -8.14 -13.76 0.46
C LEU A 12 -7.00 -13.72 1.48
N GLU A 13 -7.32 -13.57 2.76
CA GLU A 13 -6.36 -13.67 3.87
C GLU A 13 -5.61 -15.00 3.83
N ALA A 14 -6.33 -16.13 3.75
CA ALA A 14 -5.73 -17.45 3.69
C ALA A 14 -4.80 -17.63 2.48
N LEU A 15 -5.19 -17.10 1.31
CA LEU A 15 -4.34 -17.15 0.10
C LEU A 15 -3.15 -16.19 0.16
N SER A 16 -3.28 -15.06 0.86
CA SER A 16 -2.22 -14.03 1.01
C SER A 16 -1.10 -14.50 1.94
N LEU A 17 -1.44 -15.25 2.99
CA LEU A 17 -0.50 -15.77 3.97
C LEU A 17 0.14 -17.11 3.57
N ALA A 18 -0.33 -17.74 2.49
CA ALA A 18 0.13 -19.07 2.11
C ALA A 18 1.39 -19.04 1.25
N GLU A 19 2.45 -19.72 1.69
CA GLU A 19 3.69 -19.89 0.92
C GLU A 19 3.52 -20.83 -0.29
N HIS A 20 2.43 -21.59 -0.35
CA HIS A 20 2.08 -22.51 -1.43
C HIS A 20 0.60 -22.39 -1.81
N PRO A 21 0.19 -22.77 -3.03
CA PRO A 21 -1.22 -22.74 -3.42
C PRO A 21 -2.07 -23.64 -2.54
N LEU A 22 -3.22 -23.13 -2.12
CA LEU A 22 -4.16 -23.83 -1.25
C LEU A 22 -5.25 -24.52 -2.08
N SER A 23 -5.45 -25.82 -1.85
CA SER A 23 -6.54 -26.55 -2.51
C SER A 23 -7.92 -26.07 -2.05
N GLY A 24 -8.94 -26.22 -2.90
CA GLY A 24 -10.32 -25.87 -2.52
C GLY A 24 -10.85 -26.68 -1.32
N SER A 25 -10.36 -27.91 -1.13
CA SER A 25 -10.69 -28.74 0.04
C SER A 25 -9.99 -28.23 1.30
N GLU A 26 -8.76 -27.75 1.17
CA GLU A 26 -8.01 -27.19 2.29
C GLU A 26 -8.60 -25.86 2.79
N LEU A 27 -8.90 -24.94 1.86
CA LEU A 27 -9.67 -23.73 2.18
C LEU A 27 -11.02 -24.08 2.79
N GLY A 28 -11.69 -25.10 2.28
CA GLY A 28 -12.96 -25.60 2.81
C GLY A 28 -12.85 -26.05 4.27
N ARG A 29 -11.82 -26.81 4.62
CA ARG A 29 -11.56 -27.21 6.02
C ARG A 29 -11.27 -26.01 6.91
N ARG A 30 -10.40 -25.09 6.48
CA ARG A 30 -10.03 -23.90 7.28
C ARG A 30 -11.22 -22.97 7.55
N LEU A 31 -12.15 -22.88 6.59
CA LEU A 31 -13.27 -21.94 6.64
C LEU A 31 -14.60 -22.61 7.00
N MET A 32 -14.62 -23.92 7.25
CA MET A 32 -15.82 -24.73 7.48
C MET A 32 -16.84 -24.60 6.33
N LEU A 33 -16.37 -24.69 5.09
CA LEU A 33 -17.15 -24.58 3.87
C LEU A 33 -16.92 -25.78 2.95
N SER A 34 -17.92 -26.10 2.11
CA SER A 34 -17.74 -27.12 1.07
C SER A 34 -16.77 -26.63 -0.02
N ARG A 35 -16.07 -27.54 -0.68
CA ARG A 35 -15.20 -27.22 -1.83
C ARG A 35 -15.96 -26.44 -2.92
N THR A 36 -17.24 -26.77 -3.14
CA THR A 36 -18.11 -26.08 -4.09
C THR A 36 -18.42 -24.65 -3.66
N ALA A 37 -18.64 -24.41 -2.36
CA ALA A 37 -18.80 -23.06 -1.83
C ALA A 37 -17.52 -22.22 -2.01
N ILE A 38 -16.35 -22.79 -1.70
CA ILE A 38 -15.05 -22.14 -1.96
C ILE A 38 -14.92 -21.75 -3.44
N TRP A 39 -15.21 -22.68 -4.36
CA TRP A 39 -15.16 -22.39 -5.80
C TRP A 39 -16.08 -21.22 -6.20
N LYS A 40 -17.31 -21.17 -5.66
CA LYS A 40 -18.25 -20.05 -5.92
C LYS A 40 -17.68 -18.71 -5.45
N HIS A 41 -17.11 -18.68 -4.25
CA HIS A 41 -16.50 -17.46 -3.70
C HIS A 41 -15.23 -17.04 -4.46
N VAL A 42 -14.34 -17.97 -4.79
CA VAL A 42 -13.15 -17.69 -5.62
C VAL A 42 -13.55 -17.13 -7.00
N ARG A 43 -14.60 -17.68 -7.62
CA ARG A 43 -15.12 -17.17 -8.89
C ARG A 43 -15.71 -15.76 -8.76
N ALA A 44 -16.35 -15.44 -7.64
CA ALA A 44 -16.84 -14.09 -7.36
C ALA A 44 -15.67 -13.11 -7.17
N LEU A 45 -14.67 -13.48 -6.37
CA LEU A 45 -13.44 -12.71 -6.17
C LEU A 45 -12.72 -12.41 -7.50
N ARG A 46 -12.61 -13.39 -8.41
CA ARG A 46 -12.06 -13.13 -9.76
C ARG A 46 -12.85 -12.08 -10.55
N ARG A 47 -14.19 -12.10 -10.45
CA ARG A 47 -15.06 -11.09 -11.08
C ARG A 47 -14.92 -9.71 -10.44
N GLU A 48 -14.60 -9.65 -9.15
CA GLU A 48 -14.27 -8.43 -8.42
C GLU A 48 -12.84 -7.92 -8.73
N GLY A 49 -12.07 -8.62 -9.58
CA GLY A 49 -10.76 -8.18 -10.06
C GLY A 49 -9.58 -8.69 -9.22
N PHE A 50 -9.80 -9.61 -8.29
CA PHE A 50 -8.71 -10.26 -7.56
C PHE A 50 -7.98 -11.25 -8.47
N GLY A 51 -6.67 -11.08 -8.62
CA GLY A 51 -5.82 -12.01 -9.34
C GLY A 51 -5.68 -13.29 -8.52
N ILE A 52 -6.57 -14.26 -8.73
CA ILE A 52 -6.46 -15.58 -8.11
C ILE A 52 -6.16 -16.56 -9.23
N GLU A 53 -4.98 -17.16 -9.22
CA GLU A 53 -4.57 -18.16 -10.20
C GLU A 53 -4.95 -19.56 -9.73
N ALA A 54 -5.39 -20.40 -10.68
CA ALA A 54 -5.56 -21.82 -10.42
C ALA A 54 -4.27 -22.52 -10.82
N VAL A 55 -3.58 -23.11 -9.86
CA VAL A 55 -2.38 -23.92 -10.10
C VAL A 55 -2.83 -25.37 -10.30
N PRO A 56 -2.64 -25.97 -11.49
CA PRO A 56 -3.09 -27.32 -11.79
C PRO A 56 -2.64 -28.33 -10.73
N GLY A 57 -3.58 -29.15 -10.24
CA GLY A 57 -3.32 -30.16 -9.20
C GLY A 57 -3.02 -29.63 -7.79
N ARG A 58 -2.76 -28.33 -7.60
CA ARG A 58 -2.35 -27.74 -6.33
C ARG A 58 -3.41 -26.87 -5.66
N GLY A 59 -4.22 -26.16 -6.44
CA GLY A 59 -5.31 -25.33 -5.91
C GLY A 59 -5.27 -23.89 -6.40
N TYR A 60 -5.43 -22.95 -5.49
CA TYR A 60 -5.48 -21.52 -5.77
C TYR A 60 -4.31 -20.80 -5.11
N ARG A 61 -3.74 -19.81 -5.78
CA ARG A 61 -2.86 -18.80 -5.15
C ARG A 61 -3.37 -17.42 -5.51
N LEU A 62 -3.11 -16.42 -4.67
CA LEU A 62 -3.14 -15.06 -5.17
C LEU A 62 -1.98 -14.92 -6.18
N SER A 63 -2.31 -14.36 -7.33
CA SER A 63 -1.34 -13.76 -8.21
C SER A 63 -0.69 -12.63 -7.40
N ASP A 64 0.64 -12.59 -7.38
CA ASP A 64 1.43 -11.70 -6.52
C ASP A 64 1.21 -10.19 -6.83
N ASP A 65 0.34 -9.88 -7.80
CA ASP A 65 0.20 -8.59 -8.46
C ASP A 65 -1.03 -7.75 -8.09
N VAL A 66 -1.89 -8.22 -7.17
CA VAL A 66 -3.15 -7.49 -6.89
C VAL A 66 -3.22 -6.98 -5.45
N LEU A 67 -2.65 -5.79 -5.25
CA LEU A 67 -2.92 -4.97 -4.06
C LEU A 67 -4.42 -4.72 -3.94
N THR A 68 -5.02 -5.14 -2.83
CA THR A 68 -6.44 -4.99 -2.52
C THR A 68 -6.65 -4.63 -1.07
N GLU A 69 -7.79 -4.01 -0.77
CA GLU A 69 -8.16 -3.66 0.61
C GLU A 69 -8.14 -4.87 1.54
N ALA A 70 -8.70 -5.99 1.09
CA ALA A 70 -8.75 -7.22 1.86
C ALA A 70 -7.36 -7.82 2.11
N ALA A 71 -6.46 -7.78 1.12
CA ALA A 71 -5.09 -8.28 1.31
C ALA A 71 -4.31 -7.42 2.30
N ILE A 72 -4.44 -6.08 2.23
CA ILE A 72 -3.81 -5.18 3.21
C ILE A 72 -4.39 -5.41 4.61
N ARG A 73 -5.72 -5.50 4.72
CA ARG A 73 -6.40 -5.75 6.01
C ARG A 73 -6.00 -7.07 6.66
N ALA A 74 -5.68 -8.10 5.88
CA ALA A 74 -5.21 -9.38 6.40
C ALA A 74 -3.85 -9.28 7.12
N HIS A 75 -3.01 -8.30 6.74
CA HIS A 75 -1.71 -8.06 7.37
C HIS A 75 -1.79 -7.01 8.49
N LEU A 76 -2.91 -6.30 8.60
CA LEU A 76 -3.14 -5.34 9.66
C LEU A 76 -3.86 -6.00 10.84
N GLY A 77 -3.30 -5.83 12.04
CA GLY A 77 -4.07 -6.01 13.27
C GLY A 77 -5.22 -5.00 13.38
N VAL A 78 -5.96 -5.00 14.50
CA VAL A 78 -7.05 -4.04 14.71
C VAL A 78 -6.52 -2.59 14.64
N PRO A 79 -6.84 -1.82 13.58
CA PRO A 79 -6.25 -0.50 13.40
C PRO A 79 -6.78 0.48 14.45
N ARG A 80 -5.90 1.20 15.14
CA ARG A 80 -6.31 2.13 16.21
C ARG A 80 -6.58 3.55 15.74
N ARG A 81 -5.87 4.03 14.72
CA ARG A 81 -6.04 5.41 14.22
C ARG A 81 -5.83 5.53 12.72
N ILE A 82 -4.66 5.13 12.21
CA ILE A 82 -4.35 5.01 10.77
C ILE A 82 -4.82 3.65 10.27
N GLY A 83 -5.34 3.58 9.04
CA GLY A 83 -5.85 2.34 8.46
C GLY A 83 -7.24 1.94 8.95
N ARG A 84 -7.95 2.83 9.65
CA ARG A 84 -9.36 2.59 10.04
C ARG A 84 -10.23 2.42 8.80
N SER A 85 -9.96 3.23 7.78
CA SER A 85 -10.53 3.16 6.44
C SER A 85 -9.38 2.91 5.47
N ILE A 86 -9.52 1.90 4.63
CA ILE A 86 -8.53 1.54 3.61
C ILE A 86 -9.27 1.49 2.30
N ARG A 87 -8.72 2.18 1.29
CA ARG A 87 -9.25 2.20 -0.07
C ARG A 87 -8.11 1.87 -1.03
N VAL A 88 -8.39 1.05 -2.03
CA VAL A 88 -7.42 0.77 -3.09
C VAL A 88 -8.03 1.09 -4.45
N LEU A 89 -7.52 2.13 -5.10
CA LEU A 89 -7.90 2.52 -6.44
C LEU A 89 -7.04 1.80 -7.48
N ALA A 90 -7.63 1.43 -8.61
CA ALA A 90 -6.86 0.90 -9.74
C ALA A 90 -5.95 2.01 -10.32
N GLU A 91 -6.51 3.21 -10.49
CA GLU A 91 -5.80 4.35 -11.06
C GLU A 91 -6.36 5.65 -10.48
N THR A 92 -5.49 6.65 -10.32
CA THR A 92 -5.87 8.03 -10.01
C THR A 92 -4.84 9.01 -10.57
N GLY A 93 -5.13 10.32 -10.53
CA GLY A 93 -4.13 11.35 -10.72
C GLY A 93 -3.07 11.31 -9.61
N SER A 94 -3.47 11.50 -8.35
CA SER A 94 -2.57 11.49 -7.19
C SER A 94 -3.34 11.16 -5.92
N THR A 95 -2.86 10.18 -5.15
CA THR A 95 -3.44 9.76 -3.87
C THR A 95 -3.52 10.92 -2.86
N ASN A 96 -2.53 11.82 -2.82
CA ASN A 96 -2.59 13.03 -1.98
C ASN A 96 -3.78 13.94 -2.36
N THR A 97 -4.01 14.15 -3.66
CA THR A 97 -5.13 14.98 -4.13
C THR A 97 -6.46 14.38 -3.69
N ASP A 98 -6.61 13.06 -3.87
CA ASP A 98 -7.83 12.36 -3.51
C ASP A 98 -8.07 12.36 -2.00
N VAL A 99 -7.02 12.20 -1.20
CA VAL A 99 -7.12 12.27 0.27
C VAL A 99 -7.56 13.66 0.74
N LEU A 100 -6.99 14.73 0.18
CA LEU A 100 -7.41 16.10 0.54
C LEU A 100 -8.84 16.41 0.05
N ALA A 101 -9.26 15.84 -1.08
CA ALA A 101 -10.62 15.93 -1.56
C ALA A 101 -11.60 15.18 -0.63
N ALA A 102 -11.26 13.96 -0.23
CA ALA A 102 -12.04 13.17 0.75
C ALA A 102 -12.14 13.91 2.09
N ALA A 103 -11.06 14.51 2.57
CA ALA A 103 -11.07 15.33 3.79
C ALA A 103 -12.04 16.52 3.70
N THR A 104 -12.16 17.13 2.52
CA THR A 104 -13.10 18.23 2.25
C THR A 104 -14.55 17.73 2.21
N ALA A 105 -14.76 16.50 1.72
CA ALA A 105 -16.04 15.81 1.70
C ALA A 105 -16.46 15.24 3.07
N GLY A 106 -15.69 15.48 4.14
CA GLY A 106 -16.02 15.06 5.50
C GLY A 106 -15.44 13.70 5.91
N GLU A 107 -14.49 13.14 5.15
CA GLU A 107 -13.80 11.91 5.57
C GLU A 107 -13.09 12.12 6.91
N ASP A 108 -13.25 11.15 7.81
CA ASP A 108 -12.55 11.13 9.09
C ASP A 108 -11.03 10.93 8.91
N GLU A 109 -10.27 11.35 9.92
CA GLU A 109 -8.85 11.00 10.03
C GLU A 109 -8.64 9.48 9.83
N GLY A 110 -7.45 9.06 9.40
CA GLY A 110 -7.07 7.65 9.38
C GLY A 110 -7.44 6.87 8.12
N LEU A 111 -8.00 7.53 7.11
CA LEU A 111 -8.05 6.98 5.75
C LEU A 111 -6.62 6.72 5.25
N ALA A 112 -6.35 5.49 4.80
CA ALA A 112 -5.21 5.14 3.97
C ALA A 112 -5.71 4.81 2.56
N LEU A 113 -5.39 5.68 1.60
CA LEU A 113 -5.81 5.54 0.21
C LEU A 113 -4.62 5.15 -0.65
N PHE A 114 -4.66 3.93 -1.19
CA PHE A 114 -3.67 3.39 -2.11
C PHE A 114 -4.14 3.53 -3.55
N ALA A 115 -3.20 3.63 -4.48
CA ALA A 115 -3.47 3.51 -5.90
C ALA A 115 -2.44 2.58 -6.56
N ARG A 116 -2.91 1.66 -7.41
CA ARG A 116 -1.99 0.81 -8.20
C ARG A 116 -1.26 1.59 -9.27
N ARG A 117 -1.83 2.70 -9.74
CA ARG A 117 -1.21 3.62 -10.70
C ARG A 117 -1.57 5.07 -10.40
N GLN A 118 -0.58 5.96 -10.43
CA GLN A 118 -0.79 7.40 -10.44
C GLN A 118 -0.39 7.97 -11.80
N THR A 119 -1.29 8.68 -12.47
CA THR A 119 -1.01 9.33 -13.76
C THR A 119 -0.38 10.72 -13.61
N ALA A 120 -0.56 11.32 -12.43
CA ALA A 120 -0.02 12.63 -12.06
C ALA A 120 0.63 12.60 -10.66
N GLY A 121 1.33 11.49 -10.36
CA GLY A 121 2.06 11.34 -9.09
C GLY A 121 3.09 12.44 -8.89
N ARG A 122 3.13 13.02 -7.69
CA ARG A 122 3.96 14.18 -7.36
C ARG A 122 4.97 13.87 -6.27
N GLY A 123 6.15 14.47 -6.40
CA GLY A 123 7.13 14.67 -5.36
C GLY A 123 7.31 16.15 -5.05
N ARG A 124 8.21 16.47 -4.12
CA ARG A 124 8.52 17.87 -3.76
C ARG A 124 9.00 18.67 -4.97
N LEU A 125 8.72 19.98 -4.94
CA LEU A 125 9.12 20.95 -5.97
C LEU A 125 8.58 20.60 -7.36
N GLY A 126 7.36 20.05 -7.44
CA GLY A 126 6.68 19.74 -8.70
C GLY A 126 7.25 18.56 -9.48
N ARG A 127 8.20 17.81 -8.91
CA ARG A 127 8.80 16.63 -9.57
C ARG A 127 7.77 15.52 -9.70
N ARG A 128 7.90 14.70 -10.73
CA ARG A 128 7.06 13.51 -10.91
C ARG A 128 7.48 12.39 -9.96
N TRP A 129 6.50 11.70 -9.39
CA TRP A 129 6.68 10.39 -8.78
C TRP A 129 6.10 9.34 -9.73
N HIS A 130 6.93 8.40 -10.18
CA HIS A 130 6.52 7.32 -11.06
C HIS A 130 6.00 6.15 -10.24
N THR A 131 4.75 5.75 -10.45
CA THR A 131 4.22 4.51 -9.88
C THR A 131 4.55 3.36 -10.83
N LEU A 132 5.72 2.75 -10.61
CA LEU A 132 6.19 1.57 -11.36
C LEU A 132 5.42 0.30 -10.94
N PRO A 133 5.45 -0.78 -11.75
CA PRO A 133 4.88 -2.06 -11.34
C PRO A 133 5.33 -2.48 -9.94
N LYS A 134 4.41 -3.01 -9.13
CA LYS A 134 4.58 -3.38 -7.72
C LYS A 134 4.93 -2.25 -6.75
N ALA A 135 5.22 -1.03 -7.19
CA ALA A 135 5.45 0.10 -6.30
C ALA A 135 4.21 0.37 -5.42
N LEU A 136 4.44 0.77 -4.18
CA LEU A 136 3.38 1.26 -3.31
C LEU A 136 3.26 2.77 -3.49
N ALA A 137 2.06 3.24 -3.79
CA ALA A 137 1.72 4.66 -3.81
C ALA A 137 0.44 4.85 -3.01
N PHE A 138 0.55 5.51 -1.86
CA PHE A 138 -0.58 5.72 -0.98
C PHE A 138 -0.46 7.01 -0.19
N SER A 139 -1.57 7.44 0.37
CA SER A 139 -1.64 8.64 1.20
C SER A 139 -2.48 8.39 2.45
N VAL A 140 -2.02 8.93 3.57
CA VAL A 140 -2.72 8.87 4.86
C VAL A 140 -3.32 10.23 5.20
N LEU A 141 -4.61 10.24 5.55
CA LEU A 141 -5.32 11.42 6.06
C LEU A 141 -5.08 11.59 7.56
N LEU A 142 -4.53 12.74 7.97
CA LEU A 142 -4.44 13.15 9.36
C LEU A 142 -5.15 14.49 9.59
N ARG A 143 -5.64 14.72 10.81
CA ARG A 143 -6.26 15.99 11.26
C ARG A 143 -5.59 16.45 12.57
N PRO A 144 -4.28 16.75 12.56
CA PRO A 144 -3.55 17.08 13.78
C PRO A 144 -3.98 18.45 14.33
N PRO A 145 -4.19 18.58 15.65
CA PRO A 145 -4.44 19.87 16.28
C PRO A 145 -3.13 20.65 16.41
N MET A 146 -2.67 21.25 15.30
CA MET A 146 -1.40 21.98 15.26
C MET A 146 -1.47 23.24 14.39
N HIS A 147 -0.52 24.14 14.63
CA HIS A 147 -0.36 25.34 13.82
C HIS A 147 0.31 24.98 12.47
N PRO A 148 -0.07 25.62 11.34
CA PRO A 148 0.47 25.29 10.02
C PRO A 148 2.01 25.39 9.91
N ALA A 149 2.62 26.30 10.68
CA ALA A 149 4.09 26.43 10.73
C ALA A 149 4.81 25.17 11.25
N GLU A 150 4.11 24.30 11.98
CA GLU A 150 4.66 23.07 12.56
C GLU A 150 4.50 21.85 11.63
N ALA A 151 3.78 21.98 10.51
CA ALA A 151 3.46 20.86 9.62
C ALA A 151 4.70 20.17 9.02
N SER A 152 5.83 20.86 8.93
CA SER A 152 7.11 20.30 8.50
C SER A 152 7.59 19.13 9.38
N ARG A 153 7.20 19.12 10.67
CA ARG A 153 7.49 18.03 11.61
C ARG A 153 6.86 16.71 11.19
N LEU A 154 5.70 16.74 10.53
CA LEU A 154 5.02 15.55 10.05
C LEU A 154 5.80 14.83 8.95
N ALA A 155 6.48 15.57 8.07
CA ALA A 155 7.33 14.97 7.05
C ALA A 155 8.52 14.22 7.68
N LEU A 156 9.11 14.78 8.74
CA LEU A 156 10.20 14.15 9.49
C LEU A 156 9.71 12.88 10.21
N LEU A 157 8.57 12.97 10.91
CA LEU A 157 7.95 11.83 11.59
C LEU A 157 7.58 10.72 10.61
N ALA A 158 7.02 11.06 9.45
CA ALA A 158 6.69 10.10 8.41
C ALA A 158 7.94 9.42 7.85
N ALA A 159 9.04 10.17 7.64
CA ALA A 159 10.30 9.58 7.18
C ALA A 159 10.86 8.56 8.18
N VAL A 160 10.80 8.87 9.49
CA VAL A 160 11.19 7.94 10.56
C VAL A 160 10.27 6.72 10.60
N ALA A 161 8.96 6.90 10.56
CA ALA A 161 8.00 5.79 10.58
C ALA A 161 8.18 4.83 9.39
N VAL A 162 8.37 5.36 8.18
CA VAL A 162 8.64 4.55 6.99
C VAL A 162 10.01 3.87 7.10
N HIS A 163 11.02 4.53 7.68
CA HIS A 163 12.32 3.92 7.91
C HIS A 163 12.22 2.72 8.85
N GLU A 164 11.58 2.89 10.01
CA GLU A 164 11.39 1.82 10.99
C GLU A 164 10.61 0.64 10.39
N ALA A 165 9.56 0.91 9.61
CA ALA A 165 8.77 -0.12 8.96
C ALA A 165 9.57 -0.94 7.93
N LEU A 166 10.53 -0.33 7.24
CA LEU A 166 11.30 -0.97 6.17
C LEU A 166 12.67 -1.50 6.61
N ALA A 167 13.17 -1.08 7.77
CA ALA A 167 14.53 -1.38 8.23
C ALA A 167 14.82 -2.88 8.35
N ALA A 168 13.81 -3.69 8.70
CA ALA A 168 13.94 -5.15 8.79
C ALA A 168 14.19 -5.82 7.43
N TRP A 169 13.75 -5.21 6.32
CA TRP A 169 13.95 -5.72 4.97
C TRP A 169 15.15 -5.07 4.28
N ALA A 170 15.48 -3.82 4.58
CA ALA A 170 16.62 -3.12 3.99
C ALA A 170 17.68 -2.77 5.05
N PRO A 171 18.58 -3.70 5.41
CA PRO A 171 19.75 -3.39 6.23
C PRO A 171 20.56 -2.25 5.60
N GLY A 172 20.86 -1.21 6.39
CA GLY A 172 21.54 -0.01 5.90
C GLY A 172 20.65 1.03 5.20
N LEU A 173 19.31 0.89 5.30
CA LEU A 173 18.38 1.95 4.92
C LEU A 173 18.68 3.22 5.71
N GLY A 174 18.91 4.32 5.00
CA GLY A 174 19.18 5.63 5.58
C GLY A 174 18.11 6.65 5.20
N ILE A 175 17.91 7.65 6.04
CA ILE A 175 17.05 8.80 5.75
C ILE A 175 17.90 9.91 5.13
N LYS A 176 17.62 10.24 3.87
CA LYS A 176 18.06 11.50 3.26
C LYS A 176 17.05 12.57 3.63
N TRP A 177 17.38 13.33 4.67
CA TRP A 177 16.50 14.36 5.18
C TRP A 177 16.13 15.40 4.10
N PRO A 178 14.87 15.90 4.12
CA PRO A 178 13.86 15.62 5.16
C PRO A 178 12.90 14.46 4.86
N ASN A 179 12.96 13.84 3.67
CA ASN A 179 11.77 13.11 3.15
C ASN A 179 12.06 11.94 2.19
N ASP A 180 13.32 11.56 1.98
CA ASP A 180 13.68 10.47 1.06
C ASP A 180 14.39 9.35 1.85
N LEU A 181 14.15 8.09 1.50
CA LEU A 181 14.88 6.96 2.07
C LEU A 181 15.77 6.33 1.01
N LEU A 182 17.01 6.03 1.39
CA LEU A 182 18.02 5.48 0.51
C LEU A 182 18.53 4.13 1.00
N ALA A 183 18.69 3.16 0.10
CA ALA A 183 19.44 1.93 0.34
C ALA A 183 20.65 1.90 -0.61
N GLY A 184 21.86 1.67 -0.09
CA GLY A 184 23.08 1.71 -0.89
C GLY A 184 23.30 3.05 -1.62
N GLY A 185 22.85 4.17 -1.04
CA GLY A 185 22.93 5.50 -1.65
C GLY A 185 21.92 5.77 -2.77
N ARG A 186 21.04 4.81 -3.09
CA ARG A 186 20.00 4.92 -4.13
C ARG A 186 18.62 5.07 -3.52
N LYS A 187 17.73 5.83 -4.17
CA LYS A 187 16.41 6.16 -3.66
C LYS A 187 15.45 4.98 -3.69
N LEU A 188 14.92 4.61 -2.53
CA LEU A 188 13.97 3.51 -2.33
C LEU A 188 12.55 4.04 -2.08
N ALA A 189 12.43 5.09 -1.26
CA ALA A 189 11.13 5.69 -0.94
C ALA A 189 11.17 7.21 -0.91
N GLY A 190 10.01 7.84 -1.07
CA GLY A 190 9.81 9.27 -0.95
C GLY A 190 8.52 9.60 -0.21
N ILE A 191 8.59 10.62 0.65
CA ILE A 191 7.45 11.16 1.37
C ILE A 191 7.13 12.57 0.83
N LEU A 192 5.84 12.85 0.66
CA LEU A 192 5.30 14.17 0.34
C LEU A 192 4.12 14.51 1.25
N THR A 193 4.31 15.50 2.11
CA THR A 193 3.24 16.04 2.95
C THR A 193 2.60 17.25 2.28
N GLU A 194 1.29 17.20 2.06
CA GLU A 194 0.47 18.32 1.61
C GLU A 194 -0.62 18.59 2.66
N MET A 195 -1.04 19.84 2.82
CA MET A 195 -2.03 20.20 3.85
C MET A 195 -3.08 21.18 3.33
N ARG A 196 -4.25 21.13 3.96
CA ARG A 196 -5.25 22.20 3.95
C ARG A 196 -5.29 22.83 5.34
N ALA A 197 -5.18 24.14 5.40
CA ALA A 197 -5.08 24.88 6.65
C ALA A 197 -5.78 26.24 6.55
N GLU A 198 -6.29 26.68 7.69
CA GLU A 198 -6.60 28.08 8.01
C GLU A 198 -5.36 28.74 8.63
N PRO A 199 -5.30 30.08 8.75
CA PRO A 199 -4.11 30.78 9.27
C PRO A 199 -3.56 30.19 10.58
N GLU A 200 -4.45 29.86 11.52
CA GLU A 200 -4.07 29.40 12.86
C GLU A 200 -4.16 27.89 13.06
N ARG A 201 -4.70 27.14 12.08
CA ARG A 201 -5.04 25.73 12.28
C ARG A 201 -4.97 24.90 11.02
N VAL A 202 -4.31 23.75 11.13
CA VAL A 202 -4.38 22.68 10.13
C VAL A 202 -5.76 22.02 10.14
N GLN A 203 -6.46 22.00 9.00
CA GLN A 203 -7.73 21.28 8.85
C GLN A 203 -7.53 19.81 8.51
N ALA A 204 -6.57 19.52 7.62
CA ALA A 204 -6.24 18.19 7.15
C ALA A 204 -4.83 18.14 6.55
N VAL A 205 -4.18 16.99 6.67
CA VAL A 205 -2.87 16.68 6.09
C VAL A 205 -2.98 15.37 5.32
N ALA A 206 -2.49 15.36 4.08
CA ALA A 206 -2.20 14.17 3.32
C ALA A 206 -0.70 13.87 3.41
N ILE A 207 -0.35 12.72 3.99
CA ILE A 207 1.02 12.21 3.96
C ILE A 207 1.10 11.16 2.86
N GLY A 208 1.63 11.57 1.72
CA GLY A 208 1.86 10.71 0.56
C GLY A 208 3.17 9.97 0.70
N ILE A 209 3.13 8.65 0.48
CA ILE A 209 4.25 7.74 0.61
C ILE A 209 4.35 6.93 -0.68
N GLY A 210 5.53 7.00 -1.30
CA GLY A 210 5.89 6.19 -2.44
C GLY A 210 7.05 5.26 -2.08
N ILE A 211 6.90 3.96 -2.31
CA ILE A 211 7.92 2.93 -2.03
C ILE A 211 8.12 2.09 -3.28
N ASN A 212 9.37 1.98 -3.73
CA ASN A 212 9.76 1.05 -4.76
C ASN A 212 9.89 -0.35 -4.17
N LEU A 213 9.03 -1.28 -4.59
CA LEU A 213 9.04 -2.63 -4.04
C LEU A 213 9.95 -3.58 -4.83
N ALA A 214 9.83 -3.58 -6.15
CA ALA A 214 10.54 -4.48 -7.06
C ALA A 214 11.23 -3.70 -8.19
N PRO A 215 12.27 -4.26 -8.83
CA PRO A 215 12.88 -3.62 -9.99
C PRO A 215 11.88 -3.59 -11.16
N PRO A 216 11.74 -2.46 -11.86
CA PRO A 216 10.87 -2.38 -13.03
C PRO A 216 11.41 -3.26 -14.17
N PRO A 217 10.55 -4.03 -14.86
CA PRO A 217 10.98 -4.94 -15.93
C PRO A 217 11.64 -4.20 -17.10
N ASP A 218 11.18 -2.99 -17.40
CA ASP A 218 11.68 -2.16 -18.50
C ASP A 218 12.79 -1.18 -18.05
N GLY A 219 13.30 -1.34 -16.83
CA GLY A 219 14.29 -0.43 -16.24
C GLY A 219 13.70 0.82 -15.59
N TRP A 220 14.56 1.57 -14.92
CA TRP A 220 14.17 2.79 -14.21
C TRP A 220 13.96 3.95 -15.21
N PRO A 221 13.01 4.86 -14.96
CA PRO A 221 12.81 6.03 -15.82
C PRO A 221 14.09 6.88 -15.97
N ASP A 222 14.33 7.39 -17.18
CA ASP A 222 15.53 8.18 -17.49
C ASP A 222 15.50 9.60 -16.88
N ASP A 223 14.32 10.10 -16.52
CA ASP A 223 14.12 11.43 -15.94
C ASP A 223 14.36 11.49 -14.41
N LEU A 224 14.88 10.40 -13.82
CA LEU A 224 15.20 10.34 -12.41
C LEU A 224 16.44 11.19 -12.06
N ARG A 225 16.27 12.15 -11.14
CA ARG A 225 17.37 13.00 -10.64
C ARG A 225 18.41 12.25 -9.81
N TRP A 226 18.04 11.10 -9.25
CA TRP A 226 18.90 10.30 -8.38
C TRP A 226 18.76 8.83 -8.78
N PRO A 227 19.83 8.04 -8.66
CA PRO A 227 19.73 6.60 -8.82
C PRO A 227 18.64 6.03 -7.92
N ALA A 228 17.80 5.15 -8.45
CA ALA A 228 16.75 4.47 -7.70
C ALA A 228 17.14 3.01 -7.40
N THR A 229 16.49 2.47 -6.38
CA THR A 229 16.52 1.06 -5.99
C THR A 229 15.14 0.70 -5.44
N ASP A 230 14.97 -0.57 -5.13
CA ASP A 230 13.75 -1.14 -4.59
C ASP A 230 14.05 -2.05 -3.38
N LEU A 231 12.99 -2.48 -2.70
CA LEU A 231 13.08 -3.27 -1.47
C LEU A 231 13.47 -4.73 -1.72
N GLU A 232 13.03 -5.35 -2.82
CA GLU A 232 13.40 -6.72 -3.19
C GLU A 232 14.90 -6.83 -3.50
N THR A 233 15.46 -5.85 -4.22
CA THR A 233 16.90 -5.72 -4.44
C THR A 233 17.66 -5.51 -3.13
N ALA A 234 17.13 -4.69 -2.21
CA ALA A 234 17.77 -4.43 -0.92
C ALA A 234 17.79 -5.66 0.01
N CYS A 235 16.73 -6.48 -0.01
CA CYS A 235 16.60 -7.67 0.86
C CYS A 235 17.03 -8.98 0.19
N GLY A 236 17.30 -8.97 -1.12
CA GLY A 236 17.77 -10.12 -1.89
C GLY A 236 16.70 -11.18 -2.16
N ARG A 237 15.41 -10.88 -1.97
CA ARG A 237 14.30 -11.82 -2.18
C ARG A 237 13.00 -11.12 -2.60
N PRO A 238 12.09 -11.82 -3.30
CA PRO A 238 10.75 -11.30 -3.55
C PRO A 238 9.96 -11.04 -2.27
N LEU A 239 9.12 -10.00 -2.29
CA LEU A 239 8.26 -9.62 -1.18
C LEU A 239 6.79 -9.51 -1.63
N PRO A 240 5.83 -10.04 -0.84
CA PRO A 240 4.41 -9.82 -1.09
C PRO A 240 4.06 -8.34 -0.94
N GLN A 241 3.47 -7.74 -1.98
CA GLN A 241 3.15 -6.30 -1.99
C GLN A 241 2.21 -5.91 -0.84
N ALA A 242 1.24 -6.76 -0.51
CA ALA A 242 0.30 -6.52 0.57
C ALA A 242 0.90 -6.66 1.98
N GLN A 243 2.05 -7.31 2.14
CA GLN A 243 2.74 -7.41 3.43
C GLN A 243 3.49 -6.10 3.76
N VAL A 244 4.00 -5.43 2.72
CA VAL A 244 4.72 -4.16 2.85
C VAL A 244 3.76 -2.97 2.94
N ALA A 245 2.58 -3.09 2.35
CA ALA A 245 1.51 -2.08 2.34
C ALA A 245 0.78 -1.97 3.69
#